data_AF-A0A497LYJ7-F1
#
_entry.id   AF-A0A497LYJ7-F1
#
_cell.length_a   1.000
_cell.length_b   1.000
_cell.length_c   1.000
_cell.angle_alpha   90.00
_cell.angle_beta   90.00
_cell.angle_gamma   90.00
#
_symmetry.space_group_name_H-M   'P 1'
#
loop_
_entity.id
_entity.type
_entity.pdbx_description
1 polymer ?
#
loop_
_entity_poly.entity_id
_entity_poly.type
_entity_poly.pdbx_seq_one_letter_code
_entity_poly.pdbx_strand_id
1 'polypeptide(L)' 'MPKAEKRINLKGLLTLPGSIDAHVHLRDEGKAYKEDFYTGTAAAAAGGVTTVLDMPNNNPVTMSVET' A
#
# COMPACT_ATOMS: atom_id res chain seq x y z
N MET A 1 7.08 32.73 -1.78
CA MET A 1 6.44 31.42 -1.53
C MET A 1 4.95 31.63 -1.31
N PRO A 2 4.07 30.86 -1.95
CA PRO A 2 2.63 30.93 -1.69
C PRO A 2 2.29 30.54 -0.24
N LYS A 3 1.15 31.00 0.26
CA LYS A 3 0.64 30.55 1.56
C LYS A 3 0.17 29.10 1.46
N ALA A 4 0.40 28.31 2.50
CA ALA A 4 -0.12 26.95 2.60
C ALA A 4 -1.65 26.97 2.76
N GLU A 5 -2.35 26.10 2.04
CA GLU A 5 -3.80 25.89 2.16
C GLU A 5 -4.16 25.23 3.50
N LYS A 6 -3.35 24.24 3.93
CA LYS A 6 -3.57 23.46 5.15
C LYS A 6 -2.27 23.36 5.95
N ARG A 7 -2.41 23.39 7.29
CA ARG A 7 -1.30 23.20 8.23
C ARG A 7 -1.60 22.01 9.14
N ILE A 8 -0.60 21.16 9.34
CA ILE A 8 -0.66 20.01 10.25
C ILE A 8 0.48 20.17 11.25
N ASN A 9 0.19 20.04 12.55
CA ASN A 9 1.15 20.25 13.62
C ASN A 9 1.74 18.92 14.11
N LEU A 10 2.99 18.63 13.75
CA LEU A 10 3.65 17.33 13.99
C LEU A 10 4.64 17.36 15.18
N LYS A 11 4.42 18.19 16.21
CA LYS A 11 5.40 18.43 17.29
C LYS A 11 5.88 17.12 17.92
N GLY A 12 7.21 16.95 17.99
CA GLY A 12 7.85 15.79 18.60
C GLY A 12 7.83 14.53 17.74
N LEU A 13 7.33 14.58 16.51
CA LEU A 13 7.32 13.46 15.57
C LEU A 13 8.40 13.61 14.50
N LEU A 14 8.86 12.47 13.98
CA LEU A 14 9.71 12.42 12.79
C LEU A 14 8.83 12.41 11.54
N THR A 15 9.17 13.25 10.57
CA THR A 15 8.59 13.18 9.22
C THR A 15 9.59 12.49 8.31
N LEU A 16 9.24 11.31 7.85
CA LEU A 16 10.07 10.50 6.95
C LEU A 16 9.35 10.38 5.59
N PRO A 17 10.09 10.13 4.49
CA PRO A 17 9.48 9.63 3.26
C PRO A 17 8.69 8.35 3.55
N GLY A 18 7.59 8.15 2.82
CA GLY A 18 6.86 6.90 2.90
C GLY A 18 7.72 5.72 2.42
N SER A 19 7.61 4.59 3.10
CA SER A 19 8.39 3.41 2.76
C SER A 19 7.83 2.71 1.52
N ILE A 20 8.72 2.03 0.79
CA ILE A 20 8.36 1.16 -0.34
C ILE A 20 8.57 -0.28 0.10
N ASP A 21 7.50 -1.07 0.06
CA ASP A 21 7.56 -2.51 0.28
C ASP A 21 7.56 -3.23 -1.07
N ALA A 22 8.73 -3.75 -1.45
CA ALA A 22 8.92 -4.43 -2.73
C ALA A 22 8.34 -5.86 -2.76
N HIS A 23 7.82 -6.36 -1.63
CA HIS A 23 7.37 -7.74 -1.53
C HIS A 23 6.14 -7.87 -0.63
N VAL A 24 4.95 -7.73 -1.23
CA VAL A 24 3.69 -8.04 -0.54
C VAL A 24 2.91 -9.14 -1.25
N HIS A 25 1.88 -9.65 -0.58
CA HIS A 25 0.90 -10.54 -1.17
C HIS A 25 -0.50 -10.04 -0.79
N LEU A 26 -1.16 -9.30 -1.68
CA LEU A 26 -2.46 -8.69 -1.43
C LEU A 26 -3.61 -9.68 -1.58
N ARG A 27 -3.37 -10.85 -2.18
CA ARG A 27 -4.29 -12.00 -2.23
C ARG A 27 -5.64 -11.70 -2.86
N ASP A 28 -5.75 -10.65 -3.65
CA ASP A 28 -6.92 -10.48 -4.49
C ASP A 28 -7.02 -11.61 -5.54
N GLU A 29 -8.13 -11.67 -6.26
CA GLU A 29 -8.41 -12.70 -7.28
C GLU A 29 -8.33 -14.15 -6.75
N GLY A 30 -9.48 -14.69 -6.36
CA GLY A 30 -9.61 -16.07 -5.91
C GLY A 30 -9.03 -16.37 -4.52
N LYS A 31 -8.33 -15.41 -3.89
CA LYS A 31 -7.76 -15.55 -2.53
C LYS A 31 -8.19 -14.45 -1.55
N ALA A 32 -9.18 -13.62 -1.93
CA ALA A 32 -9.62 -12.43 -1.19
C ALA A 32 -10.07 -12.70 0.26
N TYR A 33 -10.44 -13.94 0.57
CA TYR A 33 -10.76 -14.38 1.93
C TYR A 33 -9.58 -14.32 2.91
N LYS A 34 -8.33 -14.19 2.39
CA LYS A 34 -7.12 -14.02 3.19
C LYS A 34 -6.78 -12.54 3.39
N GLU A 35 -6.84 -11.78 2.31
CA GLU A 35 -6.56 -10.34 2.23
C GLU A 35 -7.06 -9.84 0.85
N ASP A 36 -7.34 -8.55 0.69
CA ASP A 36 -7.59 -7.92 -0.60
C ASP A 36 -6.79 -6.60 -0.76
N PHE A 37 -6.92 -5.94 -1.92
CA PHE A 37 -6.24 -4.66 -2.16
C PHE A 37 -6.60 -3.58 -1.13
N TYR A 38 -7.85 -3.52 -0.67
CA TYR A 38 -8.29 -2.50 0.26
C TYR A 38 -7.72 -2.75 1.66
N THR A 39 -7.91 -3.96 2.19
CA THR A 39 -7.46 -4.31 3.54
C THR A 39 -5.92 -4.35 3.63
N GLY A 40 -5.24 -4.91 2.63
CA GLY A 40 -3.78 -4.98 2.59
C GLY A 40 -3.11 -3.62 2.43
N THR A 41 -3.64 -2.74 1.56
CA THR A 41 -3.06 -1.38 1.43
C THR A 41 -3.40 -0.46 2.61
N ALA A 42 -4.55 -0.65 3.25
CA ALA A 42 -4.87 0.03 4.50
C ALA A 42 -3.89 -0.40 5.62
N ALA A 43 -3.57 -1.69 5.71
CA ALA A 43 -2.56 -2.21 6.63
C ALA A 43 -1.16 -1.63 6.32
N ALA A 44 -0.78 -1.55 5.05
CA ALA A 44 0.48 -0.93 4.61
C ALA A 44 0.55 0.55 5.04
N ALA A 45 -0.51 1.31 4.80
CA ALA A 45 -0.59 2.73 5.17
C ALA A 45 -0.50 2.93 6.69
N ALA A 46 -1.16 2.08 7.48
CA ALA A 46 -1.06 2.09 8.95
C ALA A 46 0.37 1.80 9.43
N GLY A 47 1.15 1.01 8.68
CA GLY A 47 2.57 0.75 8.93
C GLY A 47 3.54 1.81 8.41
N GLY A 48 3.06 2.87 7.74
CA GLY A 48 3.92 3.89 7.13
C GLY A 48 4.51 3.52 5.76
N VAL A 49 3.98 2.46 5.15
CA VAL A 49 4.29 2.06 3.76
C VAL A 49 3.32 2.77 2.83
N THR A 50 3.85 3.49 1.84
CA THR A 50 3.04 4.27 0.89
C THR A 50 3.04 3.70 -0.52
N THR A 51 3.85 2.68 -0.77
CA THR A 51 3.95 2.01 -2.07
C THR A 51 4.26 0.55 -1.84
N VAL A 52 3.50 -0.34 -2.49
CA VAL A 52 3.66 -1.79 -2.37
C VAL A 52 3.76 -2.41 -3.77
N LEU A 53 4.52 -3.51 -3.90
CA LEU A 53 4.60 -4.32 -5.10
C LEU A 53 4.00 -5.70 -4.81
N ASP A 54 2.81 -5.96 -5.35
CA ASP A 54 2.13 -7.25 -5.18
C ASP A 54 2.82 -8.36 -5.98
N MET A 55 2.95 -9.52 -5.36
CA MET A 55 3.55 -10.69 -5.97
C MET A 55 2.52 -11.45 -6.82
N PRO A 56 2.88 -11.94 -8.01
CA PRO A 56 1.94 -12.45 -9.03
C PRO A 56 1.36 -13.84 -8.71
N ASN A 57 1.37 -14.29 -7.45
CA ASN A 57 0.96 -15.63 -7.04
C ASN A 57 -0.49 -15.70 -6.52
N ASN A 58 -1.39 -14.94 -7.14
CA ASN A 58 -2.84 -15.00 -6.91
C ASN A 58 -3.45 -16.24 -7.59
N ASN A 59 -4.78 -16.29 -7.77
CA ASN A 59 -5.43 -17.33 -8.58
C ASN A 59 -6.56 -16.72 -9.42
N PRO A 60 -6.32 -16.41 -10.71
CA PRO A 60 -5.19 -16.82 -11.54
C PRO A 60 -3.85 -16.15 -11.17
N VAL A 61 -2.75 -16.65 -11.74
CA VAL A 61 -1.44 -15.99 -11.62
C VAL A 61 -1.43 -14.74 -12.50
N THR A 62 -0.93 -13.63 -11.96
CA THR A 62 -0.92 -12.34 -12.64
C THR A 62 0.24 -12.26 -13.63
N MET A 63 -0.04 -12.54 -14.90
CA MET A 63 0.97 -12.68 -15.96
C MET A 63 0.57 -11.96 -17.26
N SER A 64 -0.67 -11.46 -17.38
CA SER A 64 -1.16 -10.64 -18.48
C SER A 64 -2.15 -9.58 -17.98
N VAL A 65 -2.81 -8.86 -18.89
CA VAL A 65 -3.85 -7.88 -18.53
C VAL A 65 -5.17 -8.58 -18.22
N GLU A 66 -5.41 -9.71 -18.88
CA GLU A 66 -6.62 -10.53 -18.74
C GLU A 66 -6.59 -11.42 -17.49
N THR A 67 -5.39 -11.72 -16.97
CA THR A 67 -5.13 -12.58 -15.81
C THR A 67 -3.90 -12.14 -15.04
#